data_AF-A0A1B2I5D0-F1
#
_entry.id   AF-A0A1B2I5D0-F1
#
_cell.length_a   1.000
_cell.length_b   1.000
_cell.length_c   1.000
_cell.angle_alpha   90.00
_cell.angle_beta   90.00
_cell.angle_gamma   90.00
#
_symmetry.space_group_name_H-M   'P 1'
#
loop_
_entity.id
_entity.type
_entity.pdbx_description
1 polymer ?
#
loop_
_entity_poly.entity_id
_entity_poly.type
_entity_poly.pdbx_seq_one_letter_code
_entity_poly.pdbx_strand_id
1 'polypeptide(L)'
;MRKDARKAFTLVEMLIVIIVIGILAGLMMISSGSATDKAEETACLNNRKILERSYNIYRISESSLTFTEVLEKVKAEHPKMVLDYGDDDFEVFSGVCPAHGKCAITLVDPNVVVAECMIHNNGFSDSLTKKLYGFLTGKKNYDGLARDVKTVADYFSKVNPANGTLDSTGENYGSKMTKQIGEDIGIDLSNYSWQIKKNGNNYTFYFTKEKISNKINQTVNVTKYDPVTKTFVNGTVKIIKNTTSGQSNAIIDATSFKQLS
;
A
#
# COMPACT_ATOMS: atom_id res chain seq x y z
N MET A 1 -76.45 7.92 18.56
CA MET A 1 -75.58 9.06 18.13
C MET A 1 -74.26 8.98 18.86
N ARG A 2 -73.16 8.66 18.17
CA ARG A 2 -71.79 8.94 18.62
C ARG A 2 -71.16 9.82 17.55
N LYS A 3 -70.85 11.07 17.90
CA LYS A 3 -70.08 11.97 17.03
C LYS A 3 -68.61 11.63 17.26
N ASP A 4 -68.03 10.84 16.36
CA ASP A 4 -66.59 10.64 16.33
C ASP A 4 -65.93 11.95 15.89
N ALA A 5 -65.39 12.67 16.88
CA ALA A 5 -64.55 13.84 16.65
C ALA A 5 -63.27 13.37 15.96
N ARG A 6 -63.27 13.42 14.62
CA ARG A 6 -62.07 13.21 13.81
C ARG A 6 -61.06 14.30 14.18
N LYS A 7 -60.08 13.95 15.01
CA LYS A 7 -58.93 14.79 15.33
C LYS A 7 -58.13 14.97 14.04
N ALA A 8 -58.28 16.13 13.41
CA ALA A 8 -57.45 16.52 12.28
C ALA A 8 -56.09 16.97 12.81
N PHE A 9 -55.02 16.38 12.28
CA PHE A 9 -53.65 16.78 12.59
C PHE A 9 -53.44 18.24 12.20
N THR A 10 -52.83 19.02 13.08
CA THR A 10 -52.47 20.40 12.78
C THR A 10 -51.21 20.44 11.93
N LEU A 11 -51.09 21.44 11.05
CA LEU A 11 -49.87 21.64 10.24
C LEU A 11 -48.62 21.80 11.12
N VAL A 12 -48.78 22.35 12.32
CA VAL A 12 -47.70 22.55 13.29
C VAL A 12 -47.17 21.22 13.82
N GLU A 13 -48.04 20.24 14.08
CA GLU A 13 -47.61 18.92 14.54
C GLU A 13 -46.76 18.19 13.49
N MET A 14 -47.13 18.28 12.21
CA MET A 14 -46.31 17.71 11.13
C MET A 14 -45.00 18.46 10.92
N LEU A 15 -44.98 19.78 11.11
CA LEU A 15 -43.77 20.60 11.00
C LEU A 15 -42.72 20.24 12.07
N ILE A 16 -43.14 20.03 13.31
CA ILE A 16 -42.22 19.65 14.40
C ILE A 16 -41.62 18.27 14.13
N VAL A 17 -42.41 17.32 13.61
CA VAL A 17 -41.94 15.96 13.30
C VAL A 17 -40.83 15.97 12.25
N ILE A 18 -40.99 16.73 11.15
CA ILE A 18 -39.95 16.80 10.11
C ILE A 18 -38.68 17.49 10.61
N ILE A 19 -38.80 18.49 11.50
CA ILE A 19 -37.66 19.15 12.13
C ILE A 19 -36.88 18.15 13.00
N VAL A 20 -37.58 17.38 13.84
CA VAL A 20 -36.94 16.37 14.70
C VAL A 20 -36.27 15.27 13.88
N ILE A 21 -36.93 14.75 12.84
CA ILE A 21 -36.34 13.75 11.95
C ILE A 21 -35.10 14.32 11.24
N GLY A 22 -35.15 15.58 10.78
CA GLY A 22 -34.02 16.26 10.15
C GLY A 22 -32.80 16.41 11.07
N ILE A 23 -33.02 16.79 12.34
CA ILE A 23 -31.95 16.88 13.34
C ILE A 23 -31.35 15.51 13.63
N LEU A 24 -32.20 14.49 13.86
CA LEU A 24 -31.73 13.12 14.13
C LEU A 24 -30.94 12.55 12.95
N ALA A 25 -31.41 12.74 11.71
CA ALA A 25 -30.72 12.31 10.51
C ALA A 25 -29.38 13.05 10.31
N GLY A 26 -29.35 14.37 10.57
CA GLY A 26 -28.13 15.18 10.47
C GLY A 26 -27.03 14.73 11.44
N LEU A 27 -27.39 14.37 12.67
CA LEU A 27 -26.44 13.87 13.67
C LEU A 27 -25.90 12.47 13.32
N MET A 28 -26.73 11.60 12.74
CA MET A 28 -26.28 10.27 12.30
C MET A 28 -25.25 10.33 11.17
N MET A 29 -25.39 11.29 10.25
CA MET A 29 -24.49 11.41 9.09
C MET A 29 -23.06 11.82 9.46
N ILE A 30 -22.89 12.67 10.48
CA ILE A 30 -21.56 13.16 10.90
C ILE A 30 -20.79 12.10 11.71
N SER A 31 -21.51 11.21 12.40
CA SER A 31 -20.90 10.24 13.32
C SER A 31 -20.38 8.97 12.63
N SER A 32 -20.86 8.62 11.43
CA SER A 32 -20.58 7.30 10.84
C SER A 32 -19.18 7.18 10.24
N GLY A 33 -18.67 8.19 9.53
CA GLY A 33 -17.42 8.05 8.76
C GLY A 33 -16.17 7.78 9.60
N SER A 34 -15.89 8.59 10.63
CA SER A 34 -14.69 8.37 11.46
C SER A 34 -14.80 7.17 12.41
N ALA A 35 -16.02 6.74 12.72
CA ALA A 35 -16.27 5.60 13.60
C ALA A 35 -16.07 4.27 12.86
N THR A 36 -16.47 4.20 11.59
CA THR A 36 -16.25 3.03 10.73
C THR A 36 -14.75 2.82 10.47
N ASP A 37 -14.01 3.87 10.12
CA ASP A 37 -12.58 3.74 9.82
C ASP A 37 -11.77 3.21 11.00
N LYS A 38 -12.03 3.72 12.22
CA LYS A 38 -11.38 3.23 13.44
C LYS A 38 -11.81 1.80 13.80
N ALA A 39 -13.06 1.44 13.53
CA ALA A 39 -13.55 0.09 13.76
C ALA A 39 -12.87 -0.91 12.80
N GLU A 40 -12.71 -0.54 11.53
CA GLU A 40 -12.01 -1.33 10.51
C GLU A 40 -10.52 -1.48 10.83
N GLU A 41 -9.84 -0.41 11.27
CA GLU A 41 -8.45 -0.44 11.72
C GLU A 41 -8.27 -1.40 12.92
N THR A 42 -9.15 -1.28 13.92
CA THR A 42 -9.13 -2.12 15.13
C THR A 42 -9.39 -3.59 14.78
N ALA A 43 -10.38 -3.86 13.93
CA ALA A 43 -10.68 -5.21 13.46
C ALA A 43 -9.53 -5.80 12.65
N CYS A 44 -8.89 -5.00 11.78
CA CYS A 44 -7.70 -5.40 11.04
C CYS A 44 -6.52 -5.74 11.97
N LEU A 45 -6.26 -4.93 12.98
CA LEU A 45 -5.23 -5.20 14.00
C LEU A 45 -5.51 -6.53 14.72
N ASN A 46 -6.76 -6.79 15.10
CA ASN A 46 -7.14 -8.02 15.75
C ASN A 46 -6.95 -9.24 14.83
N ASN A 47 -7.39 -9.16 13.57
CA ASN A 47 -7.22 -10.22 12.59
C ASN A 47 -5.73 -10.57 12.39
N ARG A 48 -4.85 -9.58 12.29
CA ARG A 48 -3.40 -9.79 12.17
C ARG A 48 -2.82 -10.52 13.38
N LYS A 49 -3.19 -10.12 14.60
CA LYS A 49 -2.78 -10.81 15.83
C LYS A 49 -3.29 -12.24 15.89
N ILE A 50 -4.49 -12.51 15.39
CA ILE A 50 -5.03 -13.87 15.27
C ILE A 50 -4.15 -14.69 14.34
N LEU A 51 -3.81 -14.18 13.16
CA LEU A 51 -2.95 -14.87 12.20
C LEU A 51 -1.56 -15.19 12.77
N GLU A 52 -0.91 -14.24 13.44
CA GLU A 52 0.38 -14.46 14.11
C GLU A 52 0.29 -15.56 15.17
N ARG A 53 -0.80 -15.56 15.97
CA ARG A 53 -1.03 -16.59 16.99
C ARG A 53 -1.31 -17.96 16.38
N SER A 54 -2.16 -18.04 15.36
CA SER A 54 -2.46 -19.29 14.65
C SER A 54 -1.19 -19.89 14.06
N TYR A 55 -0.36 -19.07 13.41
CA TYR A 55 0.94 -19.51 12.90
C TYR A 55 1.82 -20.09 14.02
N ASN A 56 1.95 -19.37 15.14
CA ASN A 56 2.76 -19.84 16.27
C ASN A 56 2.23 -21.15 16.88
N ILE A 57 0.91 -21.32 16.97
CA ILE A 57 0.29 -22.57 17.46
C ILE A 57 0.70 -23.75 16.56
N TYR A 58 0.58 -23.59 15.24
CA TYR A 58 0.94 -24.64 14.28
C TYR A 58 2.45 -24.93 14.26
N ARG A 59 3.30 -23.91 14.38
CA ARG A 59 4.76 -24.10 14.50
C ARG A 59 5.16 -24.84 15.76
N ILE A 60 4.46 -24.61 16.87
CA ILE A 60 4.70 -25.31 18.13
C ILE A 60 4.21 -26.76 18.06
N SER A 61 3.05 -27.01 17.46
CA SER A 61 2.51 -28.37 17.35
C SER A 61 3.28 -29.24 16.34
N GLU A 62 3.78 -28.64 15.27
CA GLU A 62 4.40 -29.34 14.14
C GLU A 62 5.66 -28.60 13.67
N SER A 63 6.75 -28.70 14.45
CA SER A 63 7.98 -27.95 14.24
C SER A 63 8.71 -28.21 12.91
N SER A 64 8.40 -29.33 12.24
CA SER A 64 8.98 -29.71 10.95
C SER A 64 8.37 -29.00 9.74
N LEU A 65 7.20 -28.37 9.89
CA LEU A 65 6.53 -27.68 8.79
C LEU A 65 7.30 -26.41 8.40
N THR A 66 7.44 -26.18 7.11
CA THR A 66 7.94 -24.93 6.55
C THR A 66 6.96 -23.77 6.78
N PHE A 67 7.43 -22.54 6.59
CA PHE A 67 6.61 -21.33 6.70
C PHE A 67 5.34 -21.42 5.85
N THR A 68 5.47 -21.79 4.58
CA THR A 68 4.35 -21.92 3.64
C THR A 68 3.39 -23.04 4.02
N GLU A 69 3.89 -24.19 4.49
CA GLU A 69 3.02 -25.28 4.95
C GLU A 69 2.18 -24.88 6.16
N VAL A 70 2.76 -24.12 7.09
CA VAL A 70 2.01 -23.58 8.23
C VAL A 70 0.96 -22.58 7.76
N LEU A 71 1.30 -21.69 6.83
CA LEU A 71 0.34 -20.69 6.34
C LEU A 71 -0.79 -21.28 5.53
N GLU A 72 -0.57 -22.37 4.79
CA GLU A 72 -1.66 -23.11 4.15
C GLU A 72 -2.65 -23.70 5.19
N LYS A 73 -2.16 -24.15 6.35
CA LYS A 73 -3.04 -24.57 7.46
C LYS A 73 -3.81 -23.40 8.06
N VAL A 74 -3.14 -22.28 8.34
CA VAL A 74 -3.77 -21.07 8.87
C VAL A 74 -4.86 -20.56 7.91
N LYS A 75 -4.58 -20.55 6.61
CA LYS A 75 -5.51 -20.15 5.55
C LYS A 75 -6.75 -21.04 5.49
N ALA A 76 -6.61 -22.35 5.73
CA ALA A 76 -7.76 -23.27 5.78
C ALA A 76 -8.75 -22.92 6.90
N GLU A 77 -8.29 -22.33 8.01
CA GLU A 77 -9.14 -21.87 9.12
C GLU A 77 -9.73 -20.46 8.89
N HIS A 78 -9.19 -19.72 7.92
CA HIS A 78 -9.56 -18.35 7.62
C HIS A 78 -10.04 -18.24 6.16
N PRO A 79 -11.29 -18.64 5.83
CA PRO A 79 -11.77 -18.74 4.44
C PRO A 79 -11.82 -17.40 3.67
N LYS A 80 -11.75 -16.27 4.37
CA LYS A 80 -11.63 -14.94 3.74
C LYS A 80 -10.21 -14.61 3.30
N MET A 81 -9.21 -15.34 3.81
CA MET A 81 -7.79 -15.16 3.52
C MET A 81 -7.48 -15.80 2.17
N VAL A 82 -7.18 -14.96 1.18
CA VAL A 82 -6.80 -15.41 -0.16
C VAL A 82 -5.34 -15.08 -0.37
N LEU A 83 -4.52 -16.09 -0.70
CA LEU A 83 -3.13 -15.89 -1.03
C LEU A 83 -3.02 -15.15 -2.36
N ASP A 84 -2.44 -13.96 -2.34
CA ASP A 84 -2.16 -13.16 -3.53
C ASP A 84 -0.77 -13.51 -4.10
N TYR A 85 0.24 -13.60 -3.23
CA TYR A 85 1.63 -13.89 -3.59
C TYR A 85 2.39 -14.44 -2.38
N GLY A 86 3.35 -15.35 -2.60
CA GLY A 86 4.16 -15.97 -1.56
C GLY A 86 5.58 -16.29 -1.96
N ASP A 87 6.44 -16.43 -0.96
CA ASP A 87 7.84 -16.87 -0.98
C ASP A 87 8.13 -17.61 0.35
N ASP A 88 9.29 -18.26 0.46
CA ASP A 88 9.64 -19.17 1.56
C ASP A 88 9.66 -18.51 2.96
N ASP A 89 9.75 -17.18 3.03
CA ASP A 89 9.79 -16.40 4.27
C ASP A 89 8.73 -15.28 4.32
N PHE A 90 7.83 -15.23 3.33
CA PHE A 90 6.95 -14.08 3.15
C PHE A 90 5.71 -14.38 2.28
N GLU A 91 4.52 -14.07 2.78
CA GLU A 91 3.26 -14.24 2.03
C GLU A 91 2.32 -13.04 2.17
N VAL A 92 1.59 -12.70 1.10
CA VAL A 92 0.61 -11.61 1.02
C VAL A 92 -0.76 -12.18 0.79
N PHE A 93 -1.71 -11.68 1.58
CA PHE A 93 -3.09 -12.13 1.57
C PHE A 93 -4.06 -10.97 1.42
N SER A 94 -5.10 -11.19 0.63
CA SER A 94 -6.30 -10.35 0.57
C SER A 94 -7.40 -10.93 1.48
N GLY A 95 -8.40 -10.09 1.80
CA GLY A 95 -9.59 -10.47 2.57
C GLY A 95 -9.43 -10.60 4.09
N VAL A 96 -8.22 -10.40 4.62
CA VAL A 96 -7.95 -10.29 6.06
C VAL A 96 -8.39 -8.93 6.62
N CYS A 97 -8.17 -7.85 5.86
CA CYS A 97 -8.52 -6.50 6.28
C CYS A 97 -9.98 -6.14 5.91
N PRO A 98 -10.81 -5.66 6.85
CA PRO A 98 -12.17 -5.19 6.55
C PRO A 98 -12.21 -4.03 5.56
N ALA A 99 -11.24 -3.12 5.64
CA ALA A 99 -11.07 -2.00 4.69
C ALA A 99 -10.42 -2.43 3.35
N HIS A 100 -10.46 -3.73 3.01
CA HIS A 100 -9.92 -4.31 1.77
C HIS A 100 -8.42 -4.14 1.54
N GLY A 101 -7.66 -3.75 2.57
CA GLY A 101 -6.20 -3.73 2.53
C GLY A 101 -5.60 -5.13 2.44
N LYS A 102 -4.46 -5.25 1.77
CA LYS A 102 -3.67 -6.48 1.77
C LYS A 102 -2.88 -6.60 3.07
N CYS A 103 -2.76 -7.82 3.57
CA CYS A 103 -2.00 -8.16 4.76
C CYS A 103 -0.80 -9.03 4.37
N ALA A 104 0.38 -8.71 4.85
CA ALA A 104 1.58 -9.50 4.65
C ALA A 104 1.98 -10.19 5.94
N ILE A 105 2.31 -11.47 5.85
CA ILE A 105 2.91 -12.25 6.93
C ILE A 105 4.37 -12.49 6.54
N THR A 106 5.30 -12.13 7.42
CA THR A 106 6.73 -12.26 7.18
C THR A 106 7.35 -13.09 8.29
N LEU A 107 8.17 -14.07 7.94
CA LEU A 107 9.03 -14.78 8.87
C LEU A 107 10.18 -13.85 9.30
N VAL A 108 10.26 -13.57 10.59
CA VAL A 108 11.35 -12.76 11.17
C VAL A 108 12.42 -13.66 11.77
N ASP A 109 11.98 -14.67 12.50
CA ASP A 109 12.81 -15.75 13.05
C ASP A 109 12.12 -17.09 12.74
N PRO A 110 12.80 -18.24 12.86
CA PRO A 110 12.21 -19.55 12.50
C PRO A 110 10.85 -19.84 13.16
N ASN A 111 10.55 -19.21 14.29
CA ASN A 111 9.31 -19.39 15.04
C ASN A 111 8.49 -18.11 15.22
N VAL A 112 8.90 -17.00 14.60
CA VAL A 112 8.24 -15.71 14.79
C VAL A 112 7.85 -15.15 13.44
N VAL A 113 6.55 -14.93 13.26
CA VAL A 113 6.02 -14.18 12.13
C VAL A 113 5.46 -12.84 12.59
N VAL A 114 5.50 -11.88 11.68
CA VAL A 114 4.87 -10.58 11.85
C VAL A 114 3.83 -10.40 10.74
N ALA A 115 2.60 -10.07 11.13
CA ALA A 115 1.49 -9.77 10.24
C ALA A 115 1.25 -8.26 10.17
N GLU A 116 1.36 -7.69 8.97
CA GLU A 116 1.27 -6.26 8.73
C GLU A 116 0.20 -5.95 7.70
N CYS A 117 -0.62 -4.91 7.94
CA CYS A 117 -1.61 -4.44 6.97
C CYS A 117 -1.08 -3.20 6.25
N MET A 118 -1.16 -3.19 4.93
CA MET A 118 -0.56 -2.14 4.12
C MET A 118 -1.28 -0.78 4.19
N ILE A 119 -2.52 -0.74 4.72
CA ILE A 119 -3.31 0.51 4.85
C ILE A 119 -3.50 0.98 6.30
N HIS A 120 -3.25 0.11 7.28
CA HIS A 120 -3.44 0.40 8.71
C HIS A 120 -2.14 0.41 9.52
N ASN A 121 -1.01 -0.02 8.95
CA ASN A 121 0.27 0.07 9.63
C ASN A 121 0.94 1.41 9.29
N ASN A 122 0.91 2.35 10.23
CA ASN A 122 1.55 3.67 10.13
C ASN A 122 3.09 3.60 10.29
N GLY A 123 3.73 2.63 9.65
CA GLY A 123 5.17 2.45 9.63
C GLY A 123 5.58 1.71 8.38
N PHE A 124 6.50 2.28 7.61
CA PHE A 124 7.22 1.64 6.51
C PHE A 124 8.17 0.56 7.07
N SER A 125 7.62 -0.43 7.78
CA SER A 125 8.35 -1.46 8.53
C SER A 125 8.94 -2.55 7.63
N ASP A 126 9.80 -3.37 8.22
CA ASP A 126 10.67 -4.41 7.62
C ASP A 126 10.03 -5.24 6.48
N SER A 127 8.70 -5.47 6.49
CA SER A 127 8.00 -6.15 5.39
C SER A 127 7.91 -5.33 4.11
N LEU A 128 7.65 -4.01 4.19
CA LEU A 128 7.67 -3.15 3.01
C LEU A 128 9.08 -3.02 2.45
N THR A 129 10.08 -2.99 3.34
CA THR A 129 11.50 -3.01 2.98
C THR A 129 11.84 -4.30 2.24
N LYS A 130 11.39 -5.46 2.74
CA LYS A 130 11.58 -6.77 2.08
C LYS A 130 10.84 -6.89 0.75
N LYS A 131 9.56 -6.47 0.67
CA LYS A 131 8.78 -6.42 -0.58
C LYS A 131 9.44 -5.55 -1.63
N LEU A 132 9.84 -4.34 -1.23
CA LEU A 132 10.52 -3.41 -2.13
C LEU A 132 11.89 -3.95 -2.53
N TYR A 133 12.63 -4.57 -1.62
CA TYR A 133 13.90 -5.22 -1.95
C TYR A 133 13.72 -6.38 -2.94
N GLY A 134 12.76 -7.27 -2.73
CA GLY A 134 12.43 -8.36 -3.66
C GLY A 134 11.99 -7.84 -5.03
N PHE A 135 11.17 -6.78 -5.04
CA PHE A 135 10.77 -6.07 -6.25
C PHE A 135 12.00 -5.51 -7.01
N LEU A 136 12.88 -4.77 -6.30
CA LEU A 136 14.06 -4.11 -6.89
C LEU A 136 15.14 -5.08 -7.35
N THR A 137 15.32 -6.21 -6.65
CA THR A 137 16.31 -7.23 -7.02
C THR A 137 15.85 -8.20 -8.11
N GLY A 138 14.62 -8.04 -8.62
CA GLY A 138 14.16 -8.82 -9.76
C GLY A 138 13.86 -10.28 -9.44
N LYS A 139 13.56 -10.60 -8.18
CA LYS A 139 13.13 -11.95 -7.78
C LYS A 139 11.73 -12.31 -8.29
N LYS A 140 10.99 -11.34 -8.85
CA LYS A 140 9.68 -11.51 -9.50
C LYS A 140 9.75 -11.27 -11.00
N ASN A 141 9.06 -12.11 -11.76
CA ASN A 141 8.82 -11.93 -13.19
C ASN A 141 7.51 -11.16 -13.42
N TYR A 142 7.58 -10.02 -14.09
CA TYR A 142 6.48 -9.16 -14.46
C TYR A 142 6.11 -9.39 -15.92
N ASP A 143 4.91 -9.90 -16.16
CA ASP A 143 4.40 -10.04 -17.53
C ASP A 143 3.84 -8.70 -18.05
N GLY A 144 4.01 -8.41 -19.34
CA GLY A 144 3.35 -7.27 -20.01
C GLY A 144 3.98 -5.87 -19.90
N LEU A 145 5.18 -5.70 -19.32
CA LEU A 145 5.88 -4.41 -19.25
C LEU A 145 6.52 -3.97 -20.60
N ALA A 146 6.87 -4.93 -21.43
CA ALA A 146 7.27 -4.86 -22.84
C ALA A 146 7.49 -6.32 -23.31
N ARG A 147 7.71 -6.57 -24.61
CA ARG A 147 8.23 -7.89 -25.03
C ARG A 147 9.54 -8.15 -24.26
N ASP A 148 9.52 -9.18 -23.41
CA ASP A 148 10.66 -9.72 -22.66
C ASP A 148 11.20 -8.92 -21.45
N VAL A 149 10.56 -7.84 -20.97
CA VAL A 149 11.01 -7.18 -19.72
C VAL A 149 10.27 -7.76 -18.52
N LYS A 150 10.94 -8.59 -17.72
CA LYS A 150 10.33 -9.29 -16.58
C LYS A 150 10.77 -8.75 -15.21
N THR A 151 11.86 -8.00 -15.11
CA THR A 151 12.38 -7.53 -13.83
C THR A 151 12.83 -6.07 -13.93
N VAL A 152 13.06 -5.42 -12.79
CA VAL A 152 13.73 -4.10 -12.76
C VAL A 152 15.10 -4.19 -13.44
N ALA A 153 15.82 -5.29 -13.25
CA ALA A 153 17.12 -5.52 -13.89
C ALA A 153 16.99 -5.70 -15.42
N ASP A 154 15.96 -6.40 -15.90
CA ASP A 154 15.65 -6.54 -17.32
C ASP A 154 15.33 -5.18 -17.94
N TYR A 155 14.59 -4.33 -17.24
CA TYR A 155 14.31 -2.97 -17.71
C TYR A 155 15.60 -2.20 -17.94
N PHE A 156 16.48 -2.12 -16.94
CA PHE A 156 17.73 -1.36 -17.06
C PHE A 156 18.75 -1.97 -18.03
N SER A 157 18.66 -3.28 -18.33
CA SER A 157 19.57 -3.94 -19.29
C SER A 157 19.04 -3.94 -20.72
N LYS A 158 17.73 -4.12 -20.93
CA LYS A 158 17.11 -4.21 -22.27
C LYS A 158 16.63 -2.87 -22.79
N VAL A 159 16.04 -2.03 -21.93
CA VAL A 159 15.54 -0.69 -22.32
C VAL A 159 16.66 0.34 -22.28
N ASN A 160 17.62 0.19 -21.37
CA ASN A 160 18.79 1.06 -21.21
C ASN A 160 18.44 2.57 -21.25
N PRO A 161 17.64 3.07 -20.30
CA PRO A 161 17.20 4.47 -20.30
C PRO A 161 18.40 5.43 -20.18
N ALA A 162 18.41 6.51 -20.97
CA ALA A 162 19.52 7.46 -21.08
C ALA A 162 19.99 8.05 -19.73
N ASN A 163 19.08 8.16 -18.75
CA ASN A 163 19.37 8.76 -17.44
C ASN A 163 19.51 7.72 -16.31
N GLY A 164 19.43 6.42 -16.61
CA GLY A 164 19.50 5.37 -15.59
C GLY A 164 18.36 5.45 -14.57
N THR A 165 17.22 6.04 -14.95
CA THR A 165 16.03 6.16 -14.11
C THR A 165 14.82 5.46 -14.73
N LEU A 166 13.92 5.01 -13.85
CA LEU A 166 12.59 4.52 -14.14
C LEU A 166 11.62 5.32 -13.28
N ASP A 167 10.76 6.10 -13.90
CA ASP A 167 9.99 7.16 -13.24
C ASP A 167 8.49 6.97 -13.45
N SER A 168 7.71 7.21 -12.39
CA SER A 168 6.24 7.22 -12.42
C SER A 168 5.63 8.24 -13.40
N THR A 169 6.38 9.27 -13.77
CA THR A 169 5.96 10.37 -14.66
C THR A 169 6.44 10.20 -16.10
N GLY A 170 7.17 9.12 -16.42
CA GLY A 170 7.76 8.88 -17.74
C GLY A 170 6.77 8.28 -18.76
N GLU A 171 7.00 8.58 -20.05
CA GLU A 171 5.98 8.43 -21.10
C GLU A 171 5.59 6.99 -21.49
N ASN A 172 6.38 5.94 -21.23
CA ASN A 172 6.04 4.60 -21.76
C ASN A 172 6.23 3.38 -20.85
N TYR A 173 6.62 3.57 -19.59
CA TYR A 173 6.74 2.44 -18.64
C TYR A 173 6.26 2.79 -17.24
N GLY A 174 6.21 4.08 -16.90
CA GLY A 174 5.84 4.57 -15.59
C GLY A 174 4.45 4.12 -15.14
N SER A 175 3.42 4.22 -15.98
CA SER A 175 2.03 3.90 -15.59
C SER A 175 1.80 2.40 -15.35
N LYS A 176 2.24 1.53 -16.27
CA LYS A 176 2.15 0.07 -16.12
C LYS A 176 2.97 -0.42 -14.93
N MET A 177 4.20 0.07 -14.80
CA MET A 177 5.07 -0.24 -13.67
C MET A 177 4.52 0.31 -12.35
N THR A 178 3.88 1.48 -12.35
CA THR A 178 3.24 2.06 -11.15
C THR A 178 2.16 1.13 -10.63
N LYS A 179 1.35 0.58 -11.53
CA LYS A 179 0.31 -0.38 -11.16
C LYS A 179 0.92 -1.67 -10.59
N GLN A 180 1.93 -2.23 -11.25
CA GLN A 180 2.58 -3.46 -10.80
C GLN A 180 3.34 -3.30 -9.48
N ILE A 181 4.18 -2.27 -9.36
CA ILE A 181 4.84 -1.91 -8.09
C ILE A 181 3.78 -1.76 -7.01
N GLY A 182 2.71 -1.01 -7.30
CA GLY A 182 1.64 -0.77 -6.36
C GLY A 182 0.93 -2.05 -5.92
N GLU A 183 0.69 -2.99 -6.84
CA GLU A 183 0.12 -4.31 -6.53
C GLU A 183 1.07 -5.18 -5.69
N ASP A 184 2.38 -5.10 -5.93
CA ASP A 184 3.44 -5.88 -5.27
C ASP A 184 3.77 -5.39 -3.86
N ILE A 185 3.92 -4.08 -3.69
CA ILE A 185 4.12 -3.46 -2.38
C ILE A 185 2.79 -3.28 -1.64
N GLY A 186 1.68 -3.47 -2.37
CA GLY A 186 0.28 -3.31 -1.98
C GLY A 186 -0.06 -1.91 -1.48
N ILE A 187 0.49 -0.91 -2.16
CA ILE A 187 0.20 0.52 -1.99
C ILE A 187 -0.34 1.01 -3.33
N ASP A 188 -1.51 1.64 -3.36
CA ASP A 188 -1.94 2.31 -4.58
C ASP A 188 -1.03 3.51 -4.86
N LEU A 189 -0.22 3.40 -5.92
CA LEU A 189 0.71 4.43 -6.35
C LEU A 189 0.10 5.40 -7.37
N SER A 190 -1.18 5.26 -7.72
CA SER A 190 -1.86 6.05 -8.74
C SER A 190 -1.82 7.55 -8.45
N ASN A 191 -1.89 7.94 -7.17
CA ASN A 191 -1.85 9.35 -6.71
C ASN A 191 -0.47 9.82 -6.25
N TYR A 192 0.53 8.95 -6.28
CA TYR A 192 1.87 9.22 -5.77
C TYR A 192 2.88 9.28 -6.91
N SER A 193 4.04 9.85 -6.61
CA SER A 193 5.17 9.87 -7.52
C SER A 193 6.33 9.08 -6.91
N TRP A 194 6.97 8.29 -7.77
CA TRP A 194 8.13 7.49 -7.42
C TRP A 194 9.16 7.49 -8.55
N GLN A 195 10.41 7.20 -8.20
CA GLN A 195 11.54 7.04 -9.10
C GLN A 195 12.46 5.91 -8.62
N ILE A 196 12.88 5.04 -9.53
CA ILE A 196 13.96 4.08 -9.30
C ILE A 196 15.19 4.58 -10.04
N LYS A 197 16.31 4.70 -9.33
CA LYS A 197 17.61 5.06 -9.92
C LYS A 197 18.58 3.89 -9.79
N LYS A 198 19.22 3.53 -10.90
CA LYS A 198 20.30 2.54 -10.92
C LYS A 198 21.60 3.16 -10.41
N ASN A 199 22.21 2.52 -9.41
CA ASN A 199 23.49 2.89 -8.80
C ASN A 199 24.43 1.68 -8.86
N GLY A 200 25.17 1.53 -9.96
CA GLY A 200 25.97 0.33 -10.23
C GLY A 200 25.08 -0.91 -10.35
N ASN A 201 25.28 -1.88 -9.45
CA ASN A 201 24.49 -3.12 -9.37
C ASN A 201 23.24 -3.00 -8.47
N ASN A 202 23.06 -1.87 -7.78
CA ASN A 202 21.96 -1.66 -6.84
C ASN A 202 20.93 -0.67 -7.40
N TYR A 203 19.73 -0.70 -6.81
CA TYR A 203 18.64 0.20 -7.16
C TYR A 203 18.18 0.98 -5.93
N THR A 204 18.09 2.29 -6.07
CA THR A 204 17.56 3.19 -5.04
C THR A 204 16.16 3.61 -5.44
N PHE A 205 15.19 3.42 -4.55
CA PHE A 205 13.81 3.81 -4.78
C PHE A 205 13.48 5.08 -3.98
N TYR A 206 12.88 6.04 -4.65
CA TYR A 206 12.36 7.26 -4.06
C TYR A 206 10.84 7.26 -4.20
N PHE A 207 10.15 7.60 -3.14
CA PHE A 207 8.70 7.71 -3.10
C PHE A 207 8.28 9.01 -2.44
N THR A 208 7.21 9.62 -2.94
CA THR A 208 6.60 10.79 -2.32
C THR A 208 5.09 10.66 -2.25
N LYS A 209 4.51 11.23 -1.20
CA LYS A 209 3.07 11.24 -0.95
C LYS A 209 2.32 12.28 -1.79
N GLU A 210 2.98 12.95 -2.73
CA GLU A 210 2.38 13.94 -3.63
C GLU A 210 2.79 13.70 -5.10
N LYS A 211 2.00 14.19 -6.06
CA LYS A 211 2.37 14.20 -7.48
C LYS A 211 3.40 15.29 -7.75
N ILE A 212 4.50 14.92 -8.43
CA ILE A 212 5.59 15.87 -8.75
C ILE A 212 5.42 16.60 -10.10
N SER A 213 4.42 16.23 -10.91
CA SER A 213 4.25 16.76 -12.29
C SER A 213 4.25 18.28 -12.38
N ASN A 214 3.71 18.97 -11.38
CA ASN A 214 3.61 20.44 -11.33
C ASN A 214 4.59 21.09 -10.33
N LYS A 215 5.61 20.35 -9.88
CA LYS A 215 6.53 20.75 -8.80
C LYS A 215 7.95 21.06 -9.27
N ILE A 216 8.16 21.29 -10.57
CA ILE A 216 9.48 21.60 -11.13
C ILE A 216 10.10 22.80 -10.39
N ASN A 217 11.39 22.69 -10.04
CA ASN A 217 12.17 23.62 -9.23
C ASN A 217 11.74 23.78 -7.76
N GLN A 218 10.81 22.95 -7.28
CA GLN A 218 10.41 22.92 -5.87
C GLN A 218 11.12 21.78 -5.13
N THR A 219 11.17 21.92 -3.81
CA THR A 219 11.62 20.86 -2.90
C THR A 219 10.41 20.10 -2.39
N VAL A 220 10.45 18.76 -2.43
CA VAL A 220 9.38 17.89 -1.93
C VAL A 220 9.90 16.91 -0.89
N ASN A 221 9.02 16.45 -0.01
CA ASN A 221 9.32 15.40 0.95
C ASN A 221 9.32 14.05 0.25
N VAL A 222 10.35 13.26 0.51
CA VAL A 222 10.51 11.92 -0.06
C VAL A 222 10.95 10.91 0.98
N THR A 223 10.54 9.67 0.76
CA THR A 223 11.06 8.49 1.45
C THR A 223 12.00 7.77 0.47
N LYS A 224 13.26 7.62 0.85
CA LYS A 224 14.32 6.94 0.09
C LYS A 224 14.53 5.54 0.65
N TYR A 225 14.43 4.51 -0.17
CA TYR A 225 14.96 3.18 0.15
C TYR A 225 16.45 3.13 -0.17
N ASP A 226 17.27 2.84 0.83
CA ASP A 226 18.71 2.66 0.68
C ASP A 226 19.05 1.16 0.52
N PRO A 227 19.57 0.73 -0.64
CA PRO A 227 19.86 -0.68 -0.88
C PRO A 227 21.06 -1.20 -0.09
N VAL A 228 21.92 -0.32 0.45
CA VAL A 228 23.10 -0.73 1.24
C VAL A 228 22.69 -1.06 2.66
N THR A 229 21.95 -0.15 3.31
CA THR A 229 21.47 -0.35 4.68
C THR A 229 20.19 -1.16 4.74
N LYS A 230 19.50 -1.35 3.60
CA LYS A 230 18.18 -2.00 3.50
C LYS A 230 17.16 -1.32 4.41
N THR A 231 17.13 0.01 4.39
CA THR A 231 16.21 0.80 5.22
C THR A 231 15.58 1.93 4.43
N PHE A 232 14.45 2.44 4.94
CA PHE A 232 13.86 3.67 4.45
C PHE A 232 14.35 4.87 5.26
N VAL A 233 14.63 5.95 4.55
CA VAL A 233 15.12 7.21 5.12
C VAL A 233 14.25 8.34 4.59
N ASN A 234 13.70 9.15 5.49
CA ASN A 234 12.94 10.33 5.09
C ASN A 234 13.89 11.50 4.80
N GLY A 235 13.54 12.29 3.79
CA GLY A 235 14.35 13.41 3.35
C GLY A 235 13.59 14.37 2.47
N THR A 236 14.32 15.34 1.95
CA THR A 236 13.83 16.31 0.97
C THR A 236 14.66 16.22 -0.30
N VAL A 237 14.03 16.50 -1.44
CA VAL A 237 14.69 16.47 -2.75
C VAL A 237 14.14 17.57 -3.65
N LYS A 238 14.96 18.09 -4.55
CA LYS A 238 14.50 19.00 -5.62
C LYS A 238 13.91 18.20 -6.78
N ILE A 239 12.87 18.77 -7.38
CA ILE A 239 12.27 18.26 -8.61
C ILE A 239 12.84 19.04 -9.79
N ILE A 240 13.35 18.32 -10.79
CA ILE A 240 13.93 18.90 -12.00
C ILE A 240 13.12 18.49 -13.23
N LYS A 241 13.29 19.26 -14.31
CA LYS A 241 12.72 18.94 -15.62
C LYS A 241 13.69 17.99 -16.34
N ASN A 242 13.23 16.80 -16.68
CA ASN A 242 13.93 15.94 -17.62
C ASN A 242 13.30 16.08 -19.01
N THR A 243 14.12 16.10 -20.05
CA THR A 243 13.64 16.14 -21.44
C THR A 243 14.24 14.96 -22.19
N THR A 244 13.40 14.07 -22.69
CA THR A 244 13.80 12.88 -23.45
C THR A 244 12.98 12.81 -24.73
N SER A 245 13.64 12.70 -25.88
CA SER A 245 12.99 12.59 -27.21
C SER A 245 11.94 13.68 -27.50
N GLY A 246 12.17 14.91 -27.06
CA GLY A 246 11.28 16.06 -27.30
C GLY A 246 10.13 16.21 -26.31
N GLN A 247 9.98 15.30 -25.34
CA GLN A 247 9.01 15.40 -24.26
C GLN A 247 9.65 15.72 -22.93
N SER A 248 8.97 16.52 -22.12
CA SER A 248 9.46 16.94 -20.81
C SER A 248 8.59 16.42 -19.67
N ASN A 249 9.22 15.83 -18.66
CA ASN A 249 8.57 15.35 -17.45
C ASN A 249 9.31 15.81 -16.17
N ALA A 250 8.57 15.91 -15.07
CA ALA A 250 9.14 16.20 -13.76
C ALA A 250 9.75 14.93 -13.16
N ILE A 251 10.99 15.00 -12.71
CA ILE A 251 11.71 13.89 -12.07
C ILE A 251 12.35 14.31 -10.76
N ILE A 252 12.66 13.32 -9.92
CA ILE A 252 13.40 13.53 -8.67
C ILE A 252 14.89 13.72 -9.01
N ASP A 253 15.51 14.78 -8.51
CA ASP A 253 16.96 14.97 -8.57
C ASP A 253 17.64 14.26 -7.39
N ALA A 254 17.98 12.99 -7.57
CA ALA A 254 18.64 12.18 -6.55
C ALA A 254 19.94 12.81 -5.97
N THR A 255 20.62 13.72 -6.68
CA THR A 255 21.83 14.38 -6.17
C THR A 255 21.54 15.45 -5.12
N SER A 256 20.30 15.94 -5.09
CA SER A 256 19.85 16.98 -4.17
C SER A 256 19.25 16.44 -2.86
N PHE A 257 19.26 15.11 -2.66
CA PHE A 257 18.65 14.47 -1.49
C PHE A 257 19.31 14.94 -0.19
N LYS A 258 18.48 15.40 0.75
CA LYS A 258 18.89 15.75 2.12
C LYS A 258 18.05 14.99 3.12
N GLN A 259 18.69 14.13 3.91
CA GLN A 259 18.04 13.40 4.98
C GLN A 259 17.51 14.36 6.04
N LEU A 260 16.27 14.12 6.50
CA LEU A 260 15.70 14.82 7.65
C LEU A 260 16.23 14.15 8.92
N SER A 261 16.77 14.95 9.84
CA SER A 261 17.23 14.53 11.16
C SER A 261 16.07 14.21 12.10
#